data_AF-A0A1I1JJU0-F1
#
_entry.id   AF-A0A1I1JJU0-F1
#
_cell.length_a   1.000
_cell.length_b   1.000
_cell.length_c   1.000
_cell.angle_alpha   90.00
_cell.angle_beta   90.00
_cell.angle_gamma   90.00
#
_symmetry.space_group_name_H-M   'P 1'
#
loop_
_entity.id
_entity.type
_entity.pdbx_description
1 polymer ?
#
loop_
_entity_poly.entity_id
_entity_poly.type
_entity_poly.pdbx_seq_one_letter_code
_entity_poly.pdbx_strand_id
1 'polypeptide(L)'
;MSQAEGDDLPVYPKDLLVLGVVSLFGGLLIAAWLRPLEASPEFLFSIFSGAVMLVFFLFIPVMGIRLFLEDRNDEPETDPE
;
A
#
# COMPACT_ATOMS: atom_id res chain seq x y z
N MET A 1 28.52 3.47 23.43
CA MET A 1 28.23 3.92 22.05
C MET A 1 27.44 2.81 21.37
N SER A 2 26.24 3.16 20.90
CA SER A 2 25.41 2.54 19.85
C SER A 2 25.63 1.06 19.51
N GLN A 3 24.71 0.21 19.97
CA GLN A 3 24.21 -0.89 19.15
C GLN A 3 22.70 -0.98 19.39
N ALA A 4 21.95 -0.07 18.76
CA ALA A 4 20.59 -0.40 18.37
C ALA A 4 20.77 -1.31 17.16
N GLU A 5 20.65 -2.63 17.35
CA GLU A 5 20.16 -3.49 16.27
C GLU A 5 18.91 -2.78 15.73
N GLY A 6 19.00 -2.26 14.52
CA GLY A 6 17.85 -1.68 13.86
C GLY A 6 16.89 -2.84 13.63
N ASP A 7 15.88 -2.95 14.49
CA ASP A 7 14.69 -3.74 14.21
C ASP A 7 14.29 -3.43 12.77
N ASP A 8 14.45 -4.41 11.88
CA ASP A 8 14.00 -4.32 10.50
C ASP A 8 12.50 -4.02 10.56
N LEU A 9 12.12 -2.76 10.28
CA LEU A 9 10.72 -2.41 10.24
C LEU A 9 10.07 -3.39 9.26
N PRO A 10 8.92 -4.01 9.61
CA PRO A 10 8.24 -4.96 8.73
C PRO A 10 7.62 -4.27 7.50
N VAL A 11 8.08 -3.06 7.14
CA VAL A 11 7.59 -2.20 6.07
C VAL A 11 8.74 -1.93 5.12
N TYR A 12 8.62 -2.45 3.90
CA TYR A 12 9.65 -2.28 2.88
C TYR A 12 9.24 -1.14 1.95
N PRO A 13 10.18 -0.45 1.29
CA PRO A 13 9.84 0.63 0.35
C PRO A 13 8.87 0.20 -0.77
N LYS A 14 8.93 -1.08 -1.16
CA LYS A 14 8.01 -1.70 -2.13
C LYS A 14 6.56 -1.69 -1.62
N ASP A 15 6.32 -1.88 -0.33
CA ASP A 15 4.97 -1.89 0.26
C ASP A 15 4.35 -0.50 0.18
N LEU A 16 5.15 0.53 0.44
CA LEU A 16 4.73 1.93 0.29
C LEU A 16 4.40 2.27 -1.17
N LEU A 17 5.15 1.72 -2.12
CA LEU A 17 4.88 1.89 -3.54
C LEU A 17 3.56 1.20 -3.94
N VAL A 18 3.36 -0.05 -3.55
CA VAL A 18 2.12 -0.79 -3.81
C VAL A 18 0.92 -0.06 -3.20
N LEU A 19 1.02 0.34 -1.93
CA LEU A 19 -0.01 1.10 -1.24
C LEU A 19 -0.31 2.42 -1.96
N GLY A 20 0.72 3.17 -2.36
CA GLY A 20 0.56 4.42 -3.10
C GLY A 20 -0.15 4.23 -4.43
N VAL A 21 0.23 3.22 -5.21
CA VAL A 21 -0.39 2.91 -6.51
C VAL A 21 -1.85 2.49 -6.34
N VAL A 22 -2.13 1.53 -5.46
CA VAL A 22 -3.49 1.02 -5.22
C VAL A 22 -4.40 2.14 -4.72
N SER A 23 -3.93 2.95 -3.78
CA SER A 23 -4.71 4.07 -3.26
C SER A 23 -4.92 5.17 -4.30
N LEU A 24 -3.95 5.47 -5.16
CA LEU A 24 -4.14 6.46 -6.22
C LEU A 24 -5.18 6.00 -7.25
N PHE A 25 -5.12 4.73 -7.66
CA PHE A 25 -6.13 4.14 -8.54
C PHE A 25 -7.52 4.09 -7.88
N GLY A 26 -7.60 3.73 -6.60
CA GLY A 26 -8.86 3.74 -5.86
C GLY A 26 -9.41 5.17 -5.71
N GLY A 27 -8.56 6.15 -5.43
CA GLY A 27 -8.94 7.56 -5.36
C GLY A 27 -9.51 8.07 -6.70
N LEU A 28 -8.91 7.64 -7.81
CA LEU A 28 -9.41 7.91 -9.16
C LEU A 28 -10.79 7.30 -9.40
N LEU A 29 -10.97 6.02 -9.03
CA LEU A 29 -12.26 5.33 -9.16
C LEU A 29 -13.35 6.00 -8.32
N ILE A 30 -13.03 6.39 -7.08
CA ILE A 30 -13.96 7.12 -6.19
C ILE A 30 -14.31 8.48 -6.79
N ALA A 31 -13.33 9.24 -7.27
CA ALA A 31 -13.56 10.55 -7.88
C ALA A 31 -14.42 10.45 -9.14
N ALA A 32 -14.15 9.47 -10.01
CA ALA A 32 -14.92 9.18 -11.21
C ALA A 32 -16.37 8.74 -10.90
N TRP A 33 -16.60 8.15 -9.73
CA TRP A 33 -17.96 7.82 -9.27
C TRP A 33 -18.70 9.07 -8.79
N LEU A 34 -18.03 9.95 -8.04
CA LEU A 34 -18.66 11.09 -7.38
C LEU A 34 -18.88 12.28 -8.32
N ARG A 35 -18.06 12.42 -9.36
CA ARG A 35 -18.08 13.59 -10.24
C ARG A 35 -17.88 13.21 -11.71
N PRO A 36 -18.37 14.04 -12.65
CA PRO A 36 -18.03 13.91 -14.05
C PRO A 36 -16.51 13.92 -14.24
N LEU A 37 -16.00 13.09 -15.16
CA LEU A 37 -14.59 13.06 -15.52
C LEU A 37 -14.24 14.33 -16.31
N GLU A 38 -13.86 15.37 -15.58
CA GLU A 38 -13.40 16.64 -16.13
C GLU A 38 -11.98 16.92 -15.65
N ALA A 39 -11.15 17.51 -16.51
CA ALA A 39 -9.80 17.95 -16.15
C ALA A 39 -9.88 19.27 -15.36
N SER A 40 -10.51 19.22 -14.20
CA SER A 40 -10.69 20.36 -13.31
C SER A 40 -9.83 20.21 -12.04
N PRO A 41 -9.43 21.33 -11.40
CA PRO A 41 -8.74 21.27 -10.12
C PRO A 41 -9.56 20.52 -9.06
N GLU A 42 -10.88 20.66 -9.05
CA GLU A 42 -11.71 19.98 -8.05
C GLU A 42 -11.76 18.47 -8.26
N PHE A 43 -11.75 18.00 -9.51
CA PHE A 43 -11.65 16.57 -9.81
C PHE A 43 -10.31 16.01 -9.32
N LEU A 44 -9.21 16.73 -9.58
CA LEU A 44 -7.88 16.34 -9.09
C LEU A 44 -7.82 16.29 -7.56
N PHE A 45 -8.36 17.30 -6.86
CA PHE A 45 -8.48 17.28 -5.41
C PHE A 45 -9.31 16.11 -4.89
N SER A 46 -10.38 15.74 -5.59
CA SER A 46 -11.20 14.57 -5.23
C SER A 46 -10.39 13.26 -5.34
N ILE A 47 -9.58 13.11 -6.39
CA ILE A 47 -8.69 11.95 -6.55
C ILE A 47 -7.71 11.88 -5.37
N PHE A 48 -7.00 12.98 -5.09
CA PHE A 48 -6.01 13.02 -4.02
C PHE A 48 -6.62 12.80 -2.64
N SER A 49 -7.76 13.42 -2.36
CA SER A 49 -8.47 13.24 -1.09
C SER A 49 -8.90 11.77 -0.90
N GLY A 50 -9.47 11.15 -1.94
CA GLY A 50 -9.81 9.73 -1.92
C GLY A 50 -8.58 8.83 -1.75
N ALA A 51 -7.50 9.12 -2.47
CA ALA A 51 -6.25 8.38 -2.38
C ALA A 51 -5.65 8.47 -0.97
N VAL A 52 -5.60 9.65 -0.36
CA VAL A 52 -5.09 9.81 1.02
C VAL A 52 -5.94 9.02 2.02
N MET A 53 -7.27 9.09 1.92
CA MET A 53 -8.16 8.27 2.75
C MET A 53 -7.87 6.76 2.59
N LEU A 54 -7.70 6.31 1.34
CA LEU A 54 -7.39 4.92 1.06
C LEU A 54 -6.01 4.52 1.56
N VAL A 55 -4.99 5.38 1.46
CA VAL A 55 -3.66 5.10 2.05
C VAL A 55 -3.80 4.81 3.55
N PHE A 56 -4.51 5.67 4.28
CA PHE A 56 -4.74 5.46 5.72
C PHE A 56 -5.51 4.18 6.01
N PHE A 57 -6.56 3.89 5.23
CA PHE A 57 -7.40 2.72 5.46
C PHE A 57 -6.74 1.40 5.05
N LEU A 58 -6.01 1.40 3.93
CA LEU A 58 -5.37 0.22 3.34
C LEU A 58 -4.00 -0.08 3.93
N PHE A 59 -3.38 0.84 4.68
CA PHE A 59 -2.08 0.60 5.29
C PHE A 59 -2.04 -0.70 6.11
N ILE A 60 -2.96 -0.85 7.09
CA ILE A 60 -3.00 -2.05 7.94
C ILE A 60 -3.31 -3.32 7.12
N PRO A 61 -4.36 -3.36 6.27
CA PRO A 61 -4.63 -4.52 5.42
C PRO A 61 -3.47 -4.91 4.50
N VAL A 62 -2.82 -3.94 3.84
CA VAL A 62 -1.70 -4.19 2.94
C VAL A 62 -0.53 -4.80 3.71
N MET A 63 -0.22 -4.26 4.88
CA MET A 63 0.84 -4.82 5.73
C MET A 63 0.47 -6.24 6.23
N GLY A 64 -0.77 -6.46 6.65
CA GLY A 64 -1.24 -7.75 7.14
C GLY A 64 -1.22 -8.85 6.06
N ILE A 65 -1.72 -8.54 4.85
CA ILE A 65 -1.67 -9.48 3.71
C ILE A 65 -0.22 -9.81 3.37
N ARG A 66 0.68 -8.82 3.44
CA ARG A 66 2.08 -9.00 3.09
C ARG A 66 2.81 -9.91 4.07
N LEU A 67 2.64 -9.71 5.38
CA LEU A 67 3.19 -10.61 6.40
C LEU A 67 2.71 -12.06 6.17
N PHE A 68 1.43 -12.24 5.85
CA PHE A 68 0.87 -13.56 5.55
C PHE A 68 1.43 -14.19 4.26
N LEU A 69 1.81 -13.38 3.27
CA LEU A 69 2.44 -13.86 2.04
C LEU A 69 3.93 -14.16 2.21
N GLU A 70 4.63 -13.41 3.08
CA GLU A 70 6.03 -13.67 3.44
C GLU A 70 6.15 -15.05 4.09
N ASP A 71 5.33 -15.31 5.13
CA ASP A 71 5.26 -16.61 5.82
C ASP A 71 5.03 -17.79 4.85
N ARG A 72 4.31 -17.56 3.75
CA ARG A 72 4.00 -18.59 2.76
C ARG A 72 5.14 -18.84 1.76
N ASN A 73 5.99 -17.85 1.48
CA ASN A 73 7.05 -17.98 0.48
C ASN A 73 8.36 -18.54 1.05
N ASP A 74 8.53 -18.53 2.37
CA ASP A 74 9.72 -19.04 3.07
C ASP A 74 9.70 -20.57 3.31
N GLU A 75 8.66 -21.29 2.89
CA GLU A 75 8.64 -22.76 2.76
C GLU A 75 8.43 -23.13 1.27
N PRO A 76 9.36 -23.84 0.57
CA PRO A 76 9.95 -25.11 1.00
C PRO A 76 11.46 -25.23 0.66
N GLU A 77 12.32 -25.21 1.66
CA GLU A 77 13.62 -25.86 1.55
C GLU A 77 13.36 -27.38 1.57
N THR A 78 13.10 -27.95 0.39
CA THR A 78 13.32 -29.37 0.18
C THR A 78 14.78 -29.62 0.48
N ASP A 79 15.04 -30.28 1.60
CA ASP A 79 16.30 -30.90 1.92
C ASP A 79 16.29 -32.32 1.33
N PRO A 80 16.92 -32.57 0.17
CA PRO A 80 17.36 -33.91 -0.17
C PRO A 80 18.79 -34.07 0.31
N GLU A 81 19.00 -34.72 1.45
CA GLU A 81 19.85 -35.92 1.60
C GLU A 81 19.86 -36.47 3.04
#